data_AF-A0A662QXL1-F1
#
_entry.id   AF-A0A662QXL1-F1
#
_cell.length_a   1.000
_cell.length_b   1.000
_cell.length_c   1.000
_cell.angle_alpha   90.00
_cell.angle_beta   90.00
_cell.angle_gamma   90.00
#
_symmetry.space_group_name_H-M   'P 1'
#
loop_
_entity.id
_entity.type
_entity.pdbx_description
1 polymer ?
#
loop_
_entity_poly.entity_id
_entity_poly.type
_entity_poly.pdbx_seq_one_letter_code
_entity_poly.pdbx_strand_id
1 'polypeptide(L)'
;MTQLHTGTHVLGGALRHVLGSHIWQAGAHKSIQGARLDITHYDNLTEEEIRKVEEEANKIIMENINIDIQNMERSEAESKYGFIIYQGGASPGRTIRIIKIGDYDVEACGGTHVKSTKEIGSIKILKTHKIQDGVVRIEFVTGNLIKNIETKKDTLAKQITSELGAKSISEAPASAKALFSEWKTLRKLNKQLFYFVKTNNTEAIRKMREIYDSTKTKIADHDTVRISDPNEAIKKVSEMLKVQDEHIINALKRFRREISAFKEEIEKKLE
;
A
#
# COMPACT_ATOMS: atom_id res chain seq x y z
N MET A 1 17.50 -8.93 -1.67
CA MET A 1 16.98 -10.24 -2.18
C MET A 1 17.10 -11.35 -1.15
N THR A 2 18.30 -11.65 -0.62
CA THR A 2 18.52 -12.73 0.38
C THR A 2 17.65 -12.61 1.65
N GLN A 3 17.49 -11.39 2.18
CA GLN A 3 16.61 -11.12 3.33
C GLN A 3 15.14 -11.45 3.03
N LEU A 4 14.61 -10.99 1.90
CA LEU A 4 13.25 -11.30 1.44
C LEU A 4 13.05 -12.80 1.22
N HIS A 5 14.11 -13.52 0.81
CA HIS A 5 14.04 -14.97 0.64
C HIS A 5 13.80 -15.65 1.97
N THR A 6 14.70 -15.45 2.92
CA THR A 6 14.56 -16.05 4.25
C THR A 6 13.30 -15.55 4.96
N GLY A 7 12.92 -14.28 4.75
CA GLY A 7 11.65 -13.73 5.22
C GLY A 7 10.41 -14.42 4.64
N THR A 8 10.49 -15.00 3.43
CA THR A 8 9.39 -15.80 2.87
C THR A 8 9.17 -17.08 3.69
N HIS A 9 10.25 -17.76 4.09
CA HIS A 9 10.18 -18.96 4.93
C HIS A 9 9.62 -18.64 6.31
N VAL A 10 10.15 -17.60 6.96
CA VAL A 10 9.67 -17.16 8.28
C VAL A 10 8.19 -16.77 8.23
N LEU A 11 7.77 -16.04 7.19
CA LEU A 11 6.37 -15.65 7.00
C LEU A 11 5.47 -16.85 6.70
N GLY A 12 5.91 -17.79 5.85
CA GLY A 12 5.19 -19.03 5.56
C GLY A 12 4.97 -19.88 6.80
N GLY A 13 6.02 -20.05 7.61
CA GLY A 13 5.92 -20.68 8.93
C GLY A 13 4.96 -19.94 9.86
N ALA A 14 4.99 -18.60 9.88
CA ALA A 14 4.12 -17.82 10.77
C ALA A 14 2.64 -17.99 10.40
N LEU A 15 2.35 -17.99 9.10
CA LEU A 15 1.00 -18.23 8.59
C LEU A 15 0.50 -19.61 8.99
N ARG A 16 1.34 -20.65 8.89
CA ARG A 16 1.00 -22.01 9.32
C ARG A 16 0.73 -22.10 10.82
N HIS A 17 1.54 -21.44 11.65
CA HIS A 17 1.37 -21.44 13.11
C HIS A 17 0.12 -20.68 13.56
N VAL A 18 -0.18 -19.54 12.92
CA VAL A 18 -1.30 -18.68 13.34
C VAL A 18 -2.64 -19.13 12.73
N LEU A 19 -2.65 -19.47 11.43
CA LEU A 19 -3.89 -19.79 10.71
C LEU A 19 -4.19 -21.29 10.69
N GLY A 20 -3.15 -22.14 10.67
CA GLY A 20 -3.29 -23.60 10.69
C GLY A 20 -2.55 -24.32 9.56
N SER A 21 -2.57 -25.65 9.62
CA SER A 21 -1.80 -26.53 8.72
C SER A 21 -2.34 -26.60 7.28
N HIS A 22 -3.53 -26.04 7.00
CA HIS A 22 -4.08 -25.95 5.64
C HIS A 22 -3.40 -24.87 4.79
N ILE A 23 -2.54 -24.05 5.38
CA ILE A 23 -1.76 -23.06 4.65
C ILE A 23 -0.67 -23.77 3.84
N TRP A 24 -0.78 -23.64 2.52
CA TRP A 24 0.18 -24.11 1.55
C TRP A 24 0.53 -22.99 0.58
N GLN A 25 1.79 -22.88 0.21
CA GLN A 25 2.23 -21.91 -0.77
C GLN A 25 1.69 -22.30 -2.16
N ALA A 26 0.96 -21.37 -2.77
CA ALA A 26 0.49 -21.43 -4.15
C ALA A 26 1.45 -20.69 -5.12
N GLY A 27 2.30 -19.80 -4.59
CA GLY A 27 3.29 -19.08 -5.39
C GLY A 27 4.08 -18.07 -4.58
N ALA A 28 5.25 -17.66 -5.08
CA ALA A 28 6.04 -16.60 -4.46
C ALA A 28 6.80 -15.81 -5.53
N HIS A 29 6.97 -14.51 -5.30
CA HIS A 29 7.80 -13.65 -6.14
C HIS A 29 8.49 -12.59 -5.29
N LYS A 30 9.72 -12.23 -5.66
CA LYS A 30 10.57 -11.31 -4.91
C LYS A 30 11.17 -10.31 -5.90
N SER A 31 11.18 -9.03 -5.55
CA SER A 31 11.78 -7.95 -6.34
C SER A 31 12.56 -7.00 -5.44
N ILE A 32 13.16 -5.97 -6.04
CA ILE A 32 13.85 -4.91 -5.30
C ILE A 32 12.90 -4.06 -4.44
N GLN A 33 11.60 -4.08 -4.75
CA GLN A 33 10.58 -3.31 -4.03
C GLN A 33 9.95 -4.10 -2.86
N GLY A 34 10.02 -5.42 -2.87
CA GLY A 34 9.41 -6.27 -1.85
C GLY A 34 9.18 -7.70 -2.33
N ALA A 35 8.32 -8.43 -1.63
CA ALA A 35 7.95 -9.79 -1.99
C ALA A 35 6.44 -10.00 -1.89
N ARG A 36 5.96 -11.01 -2.60
CA ARG A 36 4.60 -11.55 -2.46
C ARG A 36 4.67 -13.05 -2.22
N LEU A 37 3.79 -13.53 -1.36
CA LEU A 37 3.56 -14.92 -1.04
C LEU A 37 2.07 -15.21 -1.23
N ASP A 38 1.74 -16.16 -2.09
CA ASP A 38 0.39 -16.62 -2.34
C ASP A 38 0.17 -17.91 -1.56
N ILE A 39 -0.89 -17.97 -0.77
CA ILE A 39 -1.20 -19.11 0.11
C ILE A 39 -2.61 -19.65 -0.12
N THR A 40 -2.80 -20.94 0.16
CA THR A 40 -4.13 -21.54 0.25
C THR A 40 -4.84 -21.06 1.50
N HIS A 41 -5.97 -20.38 1.33
CA HIS A 41 -6.80 -19.93 2.43
C HIS A 41 -8.24 -19.65 1.95
N TYR A 42 -9.23 -19.86 2.82
CA TYR A 42 -10.64 -19.82 2.42
C TYR A 42 -11.20 -18.39 2.32
N ASP A 43 -10.67 -17.44 3.10
CA ASP A 43 -11.11 -16.04 3.12
C ASP A 43 -9.93 -15.06 3.21
N ASN A 44 -10.19 -13.76 3.09
CA ASN A 44 -9.18 -12.74 3.39
C ASN A 44 -8.78 -12.78 4.86
N LEU A 45 -7.50 -12.51 5.14
CA LEU A 45 -7.04 -12.34 6.52
C LEU A 45 -7.66 -11.07 7.12
N THR A 46 -8.17 -11.21 8.33
CA THR A 46 -8.60 -10.09 9.17
C THR A 46 -7.39 -9.28 9.65
N GLU A 47 -7.61 -8.01 10.02
CA GLU A 47 -6.54 -7.16 10.59
C GLU A 47 -5.87 -7.79 11.82
N GLU A 48 -6.65 -8.51 12.65
CA GLU A 48 -6.11 -9.20 13.82
C GLU A 48 -5.24 -10.41 13.45
N GLU A 49 -5.63 -11.18 12.43
CA GLU A 49 -4.79 -12.27 11.92
C GLU A 49 -3.51 -11.73 11.28
N ILE A 50 -3.59 -10.64 10.50
CA ILE A 50 -2.41 -9.97 9.93
C ILE A 50 -1.47 -9.55 11.06
N ARG A 51 -2.00 -8.92 12.12
CA ARG A 51 -1.22 -8.50 13.28
C ARG A 51 -0.54 -9.69 13.96
N LYS A 52 -1.27 -10.77 14.24
CA LYS A 52 -0.72 -11.99 14.86
C LYS A 52 0.36 -12.65 14.02
N VAL A 53 0.16 -12.75 12.70
CA VAL A 53 1.15 -13.32 11.77
C VAL A 53 2.41 -12.45 11.74
N GLU A 54 2.27 -11.12 11.66
CA GLU A 54 3.40 -10.20 11.68
C GLU A 54 4.16 -10.26 13.02
N GLU A 55 3.46 -10.35 14.14
CA GLU A 55 4.05 -10.51 15.48
C GLU A 55 4.82 -11.82 15.61
N GLU A 56 4.23 -12.94 15.20
CA GLU A 56 4.88 -14.26 15.24
C GLU A 56 6.12 -14.28 14.34
N ALA A 57 6.03 -13.77 13.11
CA ALA A 57 7.16 -13.70 12.20
C ALA A 57 8.31 -12.86 12.79
N ASN A 58 8.01 -11.71 13.39
CA ASN A 58 9.03 -10.85 14.00
C ASN A 58 9.59 -11.43 15.31
N LYS A 59 8.80 -12.19 16.08
CA LYS A 59 9.29 -12.94 17.24
C LYS A 59 10.40 -13.92 16.84
N ILE A 60 10.16 -14.71 15.79
CA ILE A 60 11.15 -15.67 15.25
C ILE A 60 12.41 -14.98 14.71
N ILE A 61 12.26 -13.78 14.15
CA ILE A 61 13.41 -12.93 13.77
C ILE A 61 14.24 -12.54 15.00
N MET A 62 13.59 -12.16 16.09
CA MET A 62 14.26 -11.75 17.32
C MET A 62 14.97 -12.90 18.05
N GLU A 63 14.50 -14.13 17.89
CA GLU A 63 15.14 -15.34 18.44
C GLU A 63 16.53 -15.63 17.82
N ASN A 64 16.88 -14.99 16.69
CA ASN A 64 18.19 -15.11 16.04
C ASN A 64 18.60 -16.57 15.76
N ILE A 65 17.68 -17.34 15.20
CA ILE A 65 17.87 -18.75 14.88
C ILE A 65 18.83 -18.88 13.68
N ASN A 66 19.82 -19.77 13.78
CA ASN A 66 20.73 -20.07 12.67
C ASN A 66 20.01 -20.81 11.55
N ILE A 67 20.32 -20.46 10.30
CA ILE A 67 19.78 -21.12 9.11
C ILE A 67 20.72 -22.28 8.74
N ASP A 68 20.23 -23.51 8.93
CA ASP A 68 20.94 -24.73 8.54
C ASP A 68 20.65 -25.06 7.08
N ILE A 69 21.70 -25.35 6.31
CA ILE A 69 21.65 -25.59 4.88
C ILE A 69 22.42 -26.88 4.61
N GLN A 70 21.72 -27.90 4.13
CA GLN A 70 22.29 -29.21 3.86
C GLN A 70 21.72 -29.82 2.59
N ASN A 71 22.53 -30.63 1.90
CA ASN A 71 22.05 -31.48 0.81
C ASN A 71 21.82 -32.87 1.37
N MET A 72 20.68 -33.48 1.04
CA MET A 72 20.35 -34.84 1.45
C MET A 72 19.53 -35.57 0.40
N GLU A 73 19.50 -36.90 0.49
CA GLU A 73 18.68 -37.73 -0.38
C GLU A 73 17.20 -37.42 -0.17
N ARG A 74 16.44 -37.30 -1.26
CA ARG A 74 15.02 -36.93 -1.24
C ARG A 74 14.20 -37.86 -0.32
N SER A 75 14.42 -39.17 -0.42
CA SER A 75 13.70 -40.15 0.40
C SER A 75 13.99 -39.99 1.90
N GLU A 76 15.21 -39.59 2.26
CA GLU A 76 15.57 -39.29 3.65
C GLU A 76 14.88 -38.02 4.14
N ALA A 77 14.89 -36.96 3.32
CA ALA A 77 14.22 -35.69 3.62
C ALA A 77 12.71 -35.86 3.81
N GLU A 78 12.06 -36.60 2.90
CA GLU A 78 10.62 -36.91 2.99
C GLU A 78 10.30 -37.73 4.23
N SER A 79 11.14 -38.72 4.56
CA SER A 79 10.97 -39.52 5.78
C SER A 79 11.13 -38.69 7.06
N LYS A 80 12.02 -37.69 7.06
CA LYS A 80 12.37 -36.91 8.24
C LYS A 80 11.43 -35.72 8.48
N TYR A 81 11.02 -35.05 7.40
CA TYR A 81 10.30 -33.78 7.47
C TYR A 81 8.89 -33.85 6.85
N GLY A 82 8.55 -34.96 6.18
CA GLY A 82 7.30 -35.08 5.43
C GLY A 82 7.26 -34.18 4.20
N PHE A 83 6.06 -34.00 3.65
CA PHE A 83 5.86 -33.25 2.41
C PHE A 83 5.85 -31.72 2.59
N ILE A 84 5.98 -31.22 3.83
CA ILE A 84 6.11 -29.78 4.11
C ILE A 84 7.30 -29.16 3.39
N ILE A 85 8.32 -29.96 3.07
CA ILE A 85 9.49 -29.49 2.35
C ILE A 85 9.18 -28.96 0.94
N TYR A 86 7.98 -29.21 0.41
CA TYR A 86 7.58 -28.85 -0.95
C TYR A 86 6.64 -27.64 -1.05
N GLN A 87 6.63 -26.74 -0.06
CA GLN A 87 5.94 -25.44 -0.17
C GLN A 87 6.38 -24.66 -1.41
N GLY A 88 7.69 -24.67 -1.71
CA GLY A 88 8.28 -24.07 -2.91
C GLY A 88 8.01 -24.79 -4.22
N GLY A 89 7.28 -25.92 -4.19
CA GLY A 89 7.20 -26.89 -5.29
C GLY A 89 8.26 -27.98 -5.19
N ALA A 90 8.13 -29.01 -6.03
CA ALA A 90 9.04 -30.15 -6.03
C ALA A 90 10.41 -29.78 -6.62
N SER A 91 11.46 -29.87 -5.81
CA SER A 91 12.84 -29.70 -6.29
C SER A 91 13.26 -30.92 -7.13
N PRO A 92 13.84 -30.74 -8.33
CA PRO A 92 14.28 -31.86 -9.17
C PRO A 92 15.52 -32.56 -8.57
N GLY A 93 15.79 -33.79 -9.00
CA GLY A 93 16.98 -34.56 -8.60
C GLY A 93 16.79 -35.48 -7.39
N ARG A 94 17.71 -36.44 -7.26
CA ARG A 94 17.72 -37.43 -6.18
C ARG A 94 18.18 -36.86 -4.84
N THR A 95 19.16 -35.96 -4.89
CA THR A 95 19.62 -35.18 -3.75
C THR A 95 18.99 -33.79 -3.83
N ILE A 96 18.41 -33.30 -2.73
CA ILE A 96 17.77 -31.99 -2.64
C ILE A 96 18.44 -31.12 -1.58
N ARG A 97 18.39 -29.81 -1.78
CA ARG A 97 18.91 -28.82 -0.85
C ARG A 97 17.83 -28.40 0.14
N ILE A 98 18.04 -28.72 1.41
CA ILE A 98 17.14 -28.41 2.52
C ILE A 98 17.64 -27.17 3.25
N ILE A 99 16.70 -26.26 3.50
CA ILE A 99 16.88 -25.08 4.34
C ILE A 99 16.03 -25.29 5.59
N LYS A 100 16.66 -25.27 6.75
CA LYS A 100 16.02 -25.47 8.05
C LYS A 100 16.24 -24.24 8.94
N ILE A 101 15.15 -23.69 9.45
CA ILE A 101 15.12 -22.55 10.39
C ILE A 101 14.76 -23.10 11.76
N GLY A 102 15.75 -23.58 12.53
CA GLY A 102 15.50 -24.27 13.79
C GLY A 102 14.42 -25.34 13.62
N ASP A 103 13.55 -25.53 14.61
CA ASP A 103 12.38 -26.42 14.48
C ASP A 103 11.13 -25.69 13.98
N TYR A 104 11.29 -24.48 13.43
CA TYR A 104 10.21 -23.60 13.03
C TYR A 104 9.76 -23.81 11.59
N ASP A 105 10.71 -23.91 10.65
CA ASP A 105 10.42 -24.13 9.25
C ASP A 105 11.48 -24.99 8.56
N VAL A 106 11.06 -25.81 7.60
CA VAL A 106 11.96 -26.63 6.78
C VAL A 106 11.41 -26.79 5.37
N GLU A 107 12.21 -26.36 4.38
CA GLU A 107 11.80 -26.36 2.98
C GLU A 107 12.96 -26.76 2.06
N ALA A 108 12.64 -27.48 0.97
CA ALA A 108 13.55 -27.73 -0.12
C ALA A 108 13.63 -26.47 -0.99
N CYS A 109 14.77 -25.78 -0.96
CA CYS A 109 14.92 -24.49 -1.64
C CYS A 109 16.32 -24.29 -2.22
N GLY A 110 16.38 -23.87 -3.49
CA GLY A 110 17.62 -23.56 -4.22
C GLY A 110 18.09 -22.11 -4.10
N GLY A 111 17.41 -21.29 -3.30
CA GLY A 111 17.68 -19.86 -3.20
C GLY A 111 18.84 -19.46 -2.28
N THR A 112 19.15 -18.15 -2.27
CA THR A 112 20.09 -17.57 -1.31
C THR A 112 19.41 -17.27 0.02
N HIS A 113 20.08 -17.57 1.14
CA HIS A 113 19.56 -17.33 2.49
C HIS A 113 20.58 -16.56 3.33
N VAL A 114 20.07 -15.85 4.34
CA VAL A 114 20.90 -15.22 5.37
C VAL A 114 21.43 -16.30 6.33
N LYS A 115 22.40 -15.96 7.18
CA LYS A 115 22.97 -16.94 8.13
C LYS A 115 22.10 -17.14 9.38
N SER A 116 21.35 -16.12 9.79
CA SER A 116 20.41 -16.21 10.91
C SER A 116 19.15 -15.38 10.69
N THR A 117 18.06 -15.69 11.39
CA THR A 117 16.79 -14.97 11.24
C THR A 117 16.91 -13.48 11.57
N LYS A 118 17.82 -13.08 12.48
CA LYS A 118 18.05 -11.68 12.84
C LYS A 118 18.55 -10.82 11.68
N GLU A 119 19.28 -11.40 10.72
CA GLU A 119 19.74 -10.68 9.53
C GLU A 119 18.59 -10.25 8.59
N ILE A 120 17.38 -10.79 8.77
CA ILE A 120 16.17 -10.31 8.08
C ILE A 120 15.82 -8.88 8.53
N GLY A 121 16.12 -8.54 9.79
CA GLY A 121 15.83 -7.25 10.42
C GLY A 121 14.43 -7.18 11.00
N SER A 122 13.42 -7.20 10.14
CA SER A 122 11.99 -7.25 10.50
C SER A 122 11.16 -7.61 9.27
N ILE A 123 9.92 -8.05 9.47
CA ILE A 123 8.92 -8.25 8.41
C ILE A 123 7.78 -7.26 8.62
N LYS A 124 7.32 -6.64 7.53
CA LYS A 124 6.09 -5.85 7.51
C LYS A 124 5.19 -6.35 6.39
N ILE A 125 3.96 -6.74 6.74
CA ILE A 125 2.89 -7.03 5.78
C ILE A 125 2.35 -5.68 5.29
N LEU A 126 2.33 -5.49 3.98
CA LEU A 126 1.85 -4.28 3.33
C LEU A 126 0.38 -4.38 2.97
N LYS A 127 -0.03 -5.54 2.48
CA LYS A 127 -1.40 -5.79 2.00
C LYS A 127 -1.67 -7.28 1.92
N THR A 128 -2.91 -7.65 2.23
CA THR A 128 -3.47 -8.96 1.91
C THR A 128 -4.66 -8.79 0.97
N HIS A 129 -4.85 -9.72 0.05
CA HIS A 129 -6.08 -9.79 -0.74
C HIS A 129 -6.25 -11.17 -1.38
N LYS A 130 -7.50 -11.63 -1.45
CA LYS A 130 -7.92 -12.82 -2.18
C LYS A 130 -7.77 -12.58 -3.68
N ILE A 131 -6.98 -13.42 -4.35
CA ILE A 131 -6.75 -13.33 -5.80
C ILE A 131 -7.68 -14.25 -6.60
N GLN A 132 -8.10 -15.35 -6.00
CA GLN A 132 -9.12 -16.27 -6.50
C GLN A 132 -9.68 -17.09 -5.34
N ASP A 133 -10.69 -17.93 -5.60
CA ASP A 133 -11.20 -18.84 -4.57
C ASP A 133 -10.11 -19.78 -4.07
N GLY A 134 -10.00 -19.84 -2.74
CA GLY A 134 -9.00 -20.65 -2.06
C GLY A 134 -7.57 -20.08 -2.07
N VAL A 135 -7.29 -18.91 -2.67
CA VAL A 135 -5.93 -18.35 -2.71
C VAL A 135 -5.89 -16.88 -2.30
N VAL A 136 -5.04 -16.58 -1.30
CA VAL A 136 -4.80 -15.24 -0.78
C VAL A 136 -3.36 -14.84 -1.00
N ARG A 137 -3.17 -13.63 -1.53
CA ARG A 137 -1.85 -13.01 -1.70
C ARG A 137 -1.53 -12.12 -0.52
N ILE A 138 -0.29 -12.24 -0.04
CA ILE A 138 0.30 -11.41 1.00
C ILE A 138 1.50 -10.69 0.40
N GLU A 139 1.44 -9.38 0.37
CA GLU A 139 2.55 -8.51 -0.04
C GLU A 139 3.29 -8.04 1.22
N PHE A 140 4.61 -8.19 1.24
CA PHE A 140 5.42 -7.88 2.42
C PHE A 140 6.82 -7.39 2.03
N VAL A 141 7.48 -6.77 2.99
CA VAL A 141 8.87 -6.30 2.88
C VAL A 141 9.67 -6.68 4.12
N THR A 142 10.99 -6.62 4.00
CA THR A 142 11.91 -6.93 5.11
C THR A 142 12.94 -5.83 5.33
N GLY A 143 13.36 -5.65 6.58
CA GLY A 143 14.53 -4.86 6.97
C GLY A 143 14.54 -3.44 6.40
N ASN A 144 15.62 -3.06 5.72
CA ASN A 144 15.80 -1.68 5.21
C ASN A 144 14.72 -1.22 4.21
N LEU A 145 14.02 -2.16 3.55
CA LEU A 145 12.91 -1.79 2.66
C LEU A 145 11.74 -1.15 3.41
N ILE A 146 11.54 -1.51 4.68
CA ILE A 146 10.51 -0.90 5.54
C ILE A 146 10.83 0.58 5.76
N LYS A 147 12.06 0.88 6.18
CA LYS A 147 12.54 2.26 6.37
C LYS A 147 12.42 3.10 5.10
N ASN A 148 12.71 2.51 3.94
CA ASN A 148 12.58 3.19 2.66
C ASN A 148 11.12 3.54 2.34
N ILE A 149 10.18 2.64 2.65
CA ILE A 149 8.75 2.91 2.47
C ILE A 149 8.29 4.02 3.42
N GLU A 150 8.66 3.96 4.70
CA GLU A 150 8.35 5.00 5.68
C GLU A 150 8.91 6.37 5.24
N THR A 151 10.18 6.42 4.84
CA THR A 151 10.82 7.65 4.34
C THR A 151 10.11 8.22 3.11
N LYS A 152 9.69 7.35 2.18
CA LYS A 152 8.91 7.77 1.00
C LYS A 152 7.57 8.36 1.41
N LYS A 153 6.88 7.74 2.38
CA LYS A 153 5.60 8.24 2.89
C LYS A 153 5.76 9.57 3.61
N ASP A 154 6.79 9.74 4.42
CA ASP A 154 7.12 11.01 5.07
C ASP A 154 7.41 12.11 4.04
N THR A 155 8.14 11.76 2.98
CA THR A 155 8.41 12.68 1.87
C THR A 155 7.12 13.07 1.16
N LEU A 156 6.24 12.10 0.86
CA LEU A 156 4.95 12.35 0.26
C LEU A 156 4.06 13.23 1.15
N ALA A 157 4.00 12.96 2.45
CA ALA A 157 3.27 13.77 3.42
C ALA A 157 3.72 15.24 3.38
N LYS A 158 5.03 15.49 3.40
CA LYS A 158 5.61 16.84 3.29
C LYS A 158 5.28 17.52 1.97
N GLN A 159 5.31 16.77 0.87
CA GLN A 159 4.92 17.29 -0.44
C GLN A 159 3.43 17.65 -0.48
N ILE A 160 2.55 16.82 0.08
CA ILE A 160 1.11 17.08 0.15
C ILE A 160 0.84 18.34 0.96
N THR A 161 1.44 18.50 2.14
CA THR A 161 1.21 19.70 2.97
C THR A 161 1.68 20.96 2.25
N SER A 162 2.83 20.91 1.60
CA SER A 162 3.36 22.02 0.79
C SER A 162 2.43 22.37 -0.40
N GLU A 163 2.02 21.36 -1.17
CA GLU A 163 1.13 21.53 -2.32
C GLU A 163 -0.31 21.87 -1.94
N LEU A 164 -0.70 21.76 -0.68
CA LEU A 164 -2.01 22.20 -0.19
C LEU A 164 -1.92 23.52 0.58
N GLY A 165 -0.73 23.97 0.95
CA GLY A 165 -0.56 25.08 1.89
C GLY A 165 -1.09 24.77 3.30
N ALA A 166 -1.17 23.48 3.65
CA ALA A 166 -1.62 23.03 4.96
C ALA A 166 -0.49 23.15 5.99
N LYS A 167 -0.81 23.51 7.25
CA LYS A 167 0.23 23.67 8.29
C LYS A 167 0.77 22.34 8.79
N SER A 168 -0.02 21.27 8.65
CA SER A 168 0.36 19.92 9.05
C SER A 168 -0.34 18.87 8.19
N ILE A 169 0.15 17.63 8.24
CA ILE A 169 -0.48 16.52 7.54
C ILE A 169 -1.91 16.25 8.03
N SER A 170 -2.19 16.59 9.29
CA SER A 170 -3.54 16.45 9.88
C SER A 170 -4.58 17.37 9.25
N GLU A 171 -4.15 18.52 8.70
CA GLU A 171 -5.01 19.48 8.00
C GLU A 171 -5.15 19.16 6.51
N ALA A 172 -4.25 18.35 5.95
CA ALA A 172 -4.20 18.06 4.52
C ALA A 172 -5.53 17.51 3.96
N PRO A 173 -6.27 16.59 4.62
CA PRO A 173 -7.57 16.14 4.11
C PRO A 173 -8.59 17.28 3.95
N ALA A 174 -8.60 18.23 4.87
CA ALA A 174 -9.49 19.40 4.83
C ALA A 174 -9.15 20.29 3.63
N SER A 175 -7.86 20.63 3.48
CA SER A 175 -7.37 21.45 2.38
C SER A 175 -7.59 20.77 1.03
N ALA A 176 -7.39 19.46 0.93
CA ALA A 176 -7.65 18.69 -0.28
C ALA A 176 -9.14 18.71 -0.66
N LYS A 177 -10.04 18.54 0.31
CA LYS A 177 -11.49 18.63 0.10
C LYS A 177 -11.91 20.01 -0.39
N ALA A 178 -11.37 21.08 0.22
CA ALA A 178 -11.64 22.45 -0.19
C ALA A 178 -11.22 22.70 -1.64
N LEU A 179 -9.96 22.37 -1.98
CA LEU A 179 -9.43 22.52 -3.34
C LEU A 179 -10.25 21.73 -4.36
N PHE A 180 -10.59 20.48 -4.06
CA PHE A 180 -11.35 19.64 -4.97
C PHE A 180 -12.80 20.12 -5.16
N SER A 181 -13.41 20.66 -4.10
CA SER A 181 -14.74 21.26 -4.17
C SER A 181 -14.72 22.54 -5.01
N GLU A 182 -13.72 23.41 -4.83
CA GLU A 182 -13.53 24.61 -5.65
C GLU A 182 -13.37 24.24 -7.13
N TRP A 183 -12.47 23.30 -7.43
CA TRP A 183 -12.25 22.80 -8.78
C TRP A 183 -13.54 22.27 -9.42
N LYS A 184 -14.33 21.46 -8.70
CA LYS A 184 -15.62 20.94 -9.20
C LYS A 184 -16.60 22.07 -9.52
N THR A 185 -16.72 23.04 -8.61
CA THR A 185 -17.63 24.18 -8.79
C THR A 185 -17.24 24.99 -10.00
N LEU A 186 -15.97 25.42 -10.10
CA LEU A 186 -15.48 26.22 -11.21
C LEU A 186 -15.56 25.48 -12.55
N ARG A 187 -15.25 24.18 -12.58
CA ARG A 187 -15.43 23.36 -13.78
C ARG A 187 -16.88 23.32 -14.26
N LYS A 188 -17.83 23.17 -13.33
CA LYS A 188 -19.26 23.16 -13.64
C LYS A 188 -19.73 24.53 -14.12
N LEU A 189 -19.34 25.60 -13.41
CA LEU A 189 -19.64 26.98 -13.75
C LEU A 189 -19.13 27.32 -15.15
N ASN A 190 -17.86 27.04 -15.45
CA ASN A 190 -17.26 27.36 -16.75
C ASN A 190 -18.02 26.69 -17.91
N LYS A 191 -18.41 25.41 -17.73
CA LYS A 191 -19.21 24.67 -18.74
C LYS A 191 -20.61 25.26 -18.91
N GLN A 192 -21.29 25.61 -17.82
CA GLN A 192 -22.64 26.17 -17.88
C GLN A 192 -22.63 27.59 -18.46
N LEU A 193 -21.67 28.41 -18.04
CA LEU A 193 -21.51 29.77 -18.50
C LEU A 193 -21.25 29.83 -20.01
N PHE A 194 -20.42 28.93 -20.55
CA PHE A 194 -20.23 28.80 -21.99
C PHE A 194 -21.55 28.63 -22.76
N TYR A 195 -22.47 27.80 -22.25
CA TYR A 195 -23.78 27.60 -22.87
C TYR A 195 -24.71 28.82 -22.72
N PHE A 196 -24.73 29.45 -21.55
CA PHE A 196 -25.60 30.60 -21.28
C PHE A 196 -25.17 31.86 -22.02
N VAL A 197 -23.88 32.09 -22.18
CA VAL A 197 -23.33 33.16 -23.04
C VAL A 197 -23.75 32.92 -24.49
N LYS A 198 -23.63 31.70 -25.00
CA LYS A 198 -24.03 31.35 -26.37
C LYS A 198 -25.53 31.55 -26.63
N THR A 199 -26.37 31.39 -25.60
CA THR A 199 -27.83 31.50 -25.70
C THR A 199 -28.39 32.84 -25.24
N ASN A 200 -27.54 33.82 -24.89
CA ASN A 200 -27.92 35.12 -24.34
C ASN A 200 -28.87 35.05 -23.14
N ASN A 201 -28.72 34.03 -22.29
CA ASN A 201 -29.56 33.87 -21.09
C ASN A 201 -29.02 34.73 -19.92
N THR A 202 -29.37 36.01 -19.91
CA THR A 202 -28.87 37.02 -18.98
C THR A 202 -29.15 36.69 -17.50
N GLU A 203 -30.34 36.17 -17.17
CA GLU A 203 -30.69 35.79 -15.81
C GLU A 203 -29.87 34.60 -15.31
N ALA A 204 -29.60 33.62 -16.17
CA ALA A 204 -28.72 32.50 -15.82
C ALA A 204 -27.27 32.97 -15.61
N ILE A 205 -26.76 33.88 -16.45
CA ILE A 205 -25.42 34.47 -16.32
C ILE A 205 -25.28 35.21 -14.97
N ARG A 206 -26.29 36.02 -14.60
CA ARG A 206 -26.32 36.73 -13.30
C ARG A 206 -26.23 35.77 -12.12
N LYS A 207 -27.01 34.70 -12.11
CA LYS A 207 -26.93 33.65 -11.07
C LYS A 207 -25.56 32.97 -11.04
N MET A 208 -24.94 32.72 -12.20
CA MET A 208 -23.61 32.12 -12.24
C MET A 208 -22.53 33.06 -11.69
N ARG A 209 -22.65 34.37 -11.90
CA ARG A 209 -21.78 35.38 -11.29
C ARG A 209 -21.87 35.36 -9.76
N GLU A 210 -23.08 35.33 -9.19
CA GLU A 210 -23.28 35.21 -7.73
C GLU A 210 -22.59 33.96 -7.16
N ILE A 211 -22.72 32.82 -7.83
CA ILE A 211 -22.05 31.58 -7.41
C ILE A 211 -20.53 31.75 -7.50
N TYR A 212 -20.00 32.32 -8.60
CA TYR A 212 -18.57 32.57 -8.76
C TYR A 212 -18.01 33.47 -7.64
N ASP A 213 -18.70 34.57 -7.33
CA ASP A 213 -18.27 35.49 -6.27
C ASP A 213 -18.29 34.82 -4.88
N SER A 214 -19.28 33.96 -4.62
CA SER A 214 -19.31 33.15 -3.39
C SER A 214 -18.12 32.19 -3.24
N THR A 215 -17.50 31.78 -4.36
CA THR A 215 -16.28 30.95 -4.31
C THR A 215 -15.04 31.76 -3.89
N LYS A 216 -15.03 33.08 -4.11
CA LYS A 216 -13.93 33.97 -3.72
C LYS A 216 -13.90 34.24 -2.21
N THR A 217 -15.04 34.17 -1.54
CA THR A 217 -15.22 34.52 -0.12
C THR A 217 -15.21 33.32 0.84
N LYS A 218 -15.22 32.08 0.33
CA LYS A 218 -15.18 30.89 1.20
C LYS A 218 -13.82 30.74 1.88
N ILE A 219 -13.73 31.26 3.09
CA ILE A 219 -12.76 30.81 4.10
C ILE A 219 -13.19 29.40 4.48
N ALA A 220 -12.29 28.43 4.32
CA ALA A 220 -12.55 27.04 4.64
C ALA A 220 -12.66 26.86 6.16
N ASP A 221 -13.86 27.07 6.70
CA ASP A 221 -14.21 26.61 8.03
C ASP A 221 -14.44 25.12 7.93
N HIS A 222 -13.45 24.34 8.36
CA HIS A 222 -13.50 22.90 8.29
C HIS A 222 -13.28 22.32 9.68
N ASP A 223 -14.41 22.13 10.37
CA ASP A 223 -14.61 21.01 11.29
C ASP A 223 -14.09 19.75 10.61
N THR A 224 -12.87 19.38 10.94
CA THR A 224 -12.24 18.19 10.41
C THR A 224 -11.58 17.44 11.54
N VAL A 225 -11.91 16.15 11.58
CA VAL A 225 -11.21 15.13 12.35
C VAL A 225 -9.72 15.31 12.08
N ARG A 226 -8.98 15.76 13.10
CA ARG A 226 -7.53 15.87 13.03
C ARG A 226 -6.96 14.47 12.99
N ILE A 227 -6.36 14.10 11.86
CA ILE A 227 -5.72 12.80 11.69
C ILE A 227 -4.25 12.96 11.96
N SER A 228 -3.78 12.40 13.07
CA SER A 228 -2.38 12.49 13.48
C SER A 228 -1.49 11.53 12.70
N ASP A 229 -2.02 10.37 12.27
CA ASP A 229 -1.26 9.38 11.51
C ASP A 229 -1.06 9.83 10.05
N PRO A 230 0.20 9.99 9.59
CA PRO A 230 0.48 10.36 8.21
C PRO A 230 -0.09 9.38 7.18
N ASN A 231 -0.17 8.08 7.49
CA ASN A 231 -0.69 7.09 6.52
C ASN A 231 -2.19 7.26 6.30
N GLU A 232 -2.97 7.34 7.38
CA GLU A 232 -4.40 7.60 7.32
C GLU A 232 -4.69 8.94 6.62
N ALA A 233 -3.90 9.98 6.91
CA ALA A 233 -4.07 11.29 6.29
C ALA A 233 -3.83 11.25 4.77
N ILE A 234 -2.74 10.59 4.31
CA ILE A 234 -2.46 10.38 2.88
C ILE A 234 -3.63 9.65 2.21
N LYS A 235 -4.13 8.57 2.84
CA LYS A 235 -5.25 7.78 2.32
C LYS A 235 -6.54 8.61 2.20
N LYS A 236 -6.87 9.43 3.19
CA LYS A 236 -8.05 10.30 3.07
C LYS A 236 -7.87 11.36 1.98
N VAL A 237 -6.66 11.90 1.81
CA VAL A 237 -6.38 12.82 0.70
C VAL A 237 -6.60 12.12 -0.65
N SER A 238 -6.08 10.91 -0.84
CA SER A 238 -6.24 10.16 -2.10
C SER A 238 -7.71 9.82 -2.39
N GLU A 239 -8.47 9.43 -1.38
CA GLU A 239 -9.93 9.21 -1.45
C GLU A 239 -10.68 10.49 -1.86
N MET A 240 -10.37 11.64 -1.23
CA MET A 240 -11.00 12.93 -1.53
C MET A 240 -10.75 13.36 -2.97
N LEU A 241 -9.51 13.19 -3.45
CA LEU A 241 -9.10 13.56 -4.80
C LEU A 241 -9.48 12.50 -5.85
N LYS A 242 -9.91 11.31 -5.42
CA LYS A 242 -10.22 10.14 -6.26
C LYS A 242 -9.05 9.68 -7.12
N VAL A 243 -7.87 9.57 -6.52
CA VAL A 243 -6.64 9.12 -7.18
C VAL A 243 -5.91 8.09 -6.31
N GLN A 244 -4.93 7.37 -6.87
CA GLN A 244 -4.01 6.56 -6.08
C GLN A 244 -2.99 7.45 -5.35
N ASP A 245 -2.44 6.97 -4.23
CA ASP A 245 -1.52 7.72 -3.38
C ASP A 245 -0.33 8.31 -4.15
N GLU A 246 0.25 7.51 -5.07
CA GLU A 246 1.37 7.90 -5.94
C GLU A 246 1.03 9.01 -6.94
N HIS A 247 -0.24 9.31 -7.16
CA HIS A 247 -0.71 10.33 -8.11
C HIS A 247 -1.22 11.60 -7.44
N ILE A 248 -1.25 11.68 -6.11
CA ILE A 248 -1.77 12.84 -5.35
C ILE A 248 -1.11 14.13 -5.82
N ILE A 249 0.22 14.18 -5.86
CA ILE A 249 0.96 15.41 -6.21
C ILE A 249 0.63 15.90 -7.62
N ASN A 250 0.57 14.98 -8.59
CA ASN A 250 0.22 15.33 -9.97
C ASN A 250 -1.23 15.82 -10.07
N ALA A 251 -2.15 15.21 -9.30
CA ALA A 251 -3.54 15.63 -9.25
C ALA A 251 -3.69 17.03 -8.63
N LEU A 252 -2.99 17.33 -7.54
CA LEU A 252 -3.00 18.64 -6.89
C LEU A 252 -2.50 19.74 -7.85
N LYS A 253 -1.36 19.51 -8.51
CA LYS A 253 -0.82 20.45 -9.52
C LYS A 253 -1.78 20.67 -10.68
N ARG A 254 -2.40 19.59 -11.18
CA ARG A 254 -3.42 19.67 -12.24
C ARG A 254 -4.61 20.52 -11.79
N PHE A 255 -5.16 20.26 -10.60
CA PHE A 255 -6.33 20.98 -10.10
C PHE A 255 -6.04 22.47 -9.91
N ARG A 256 -4.88 22.84 -9.35
CA ARG A 256 -4.46 24.25 -9.24
C ARG A 256 -4.40 24.94 -10.60
N ARG A 257 -3.76 24.30 -11.59
CA ARG A 257 -3.67 24.85 -12.96
C ARG A 257 -5.05 25.03 -13.60
N GLU A 258 -5.91 24.03 -13.47
CA GLU A 258 -7.26 24.08 -14.03
C GLU A 258 -8.15 25.12 -13.32
N ILE A 259 -8.04 25.26 -11.99
CA ILE A 259 -8.72 26.32 -11.24
C ILE A 259 -8.32 27.69 -11.78
N SER A 260 -7.01 27.97 -11.93
CA SER A 260 -6.55 29.25 -12.46
C SER A 260 -7.09 29.52 -13.87
N ALA A 261 -7.05 28.52 -14.75
CA ALA A 261 -7.59 28.63 -16.11
C ALA A 261 -9.11 28.90 -16.11
N PHE A 262 -9.88 28.18 -15.27
CA PHE A 262 -11.32 28.40 -15.16
C PHE A 262 -11.67 29.78 -14.63
N LYS A 263 -10.91 30.32 -13.66
CA LYS A 263 -11.12 31.68 -13.16
C LYS A 263 -10.95 32.72 -14.27
N GLU A 264 -9.83 32.66 -15.00
CA GLU A 264 -9.57 33.57 -16.13
C GLU A 264 -10.65 33.45 -17.22
N GLU A 265 -11.03 32.22 -17.56
CA GLU A 265 -12.05 31.94 -18.56
C GLU A 265 -13.47 32.37 -18.15
N ILE A 266 -13.81 32.28 -16.85
CA ILE A 266 -15.09 32.72 -16.31
C ILE A 266 -15.14 34.24 -16.31
N GLU A 267 -14.07 34.92 -15.88
CA GLU A 267 -14.00 36.38 -15.84
C GLU A 267 -14.18 36.97 -17.24
N LYS A 268 -13.48 36.45 -18.25
CA LYS A 268 -13.65 36.84 -19.67
C LYS A 268 -15.07 36.62 -20.23
N LYS A 269 -15.81 35.64 -19.70
CA LYS A 269 -17.19 35.34 -20.13
C LYS A 269 -18.24 36.15 -19.38
N LEU A 270 -17.85 36.74 -18.24
CA LEU A 270 -18.73 37.54 -17.40
C LEU A 270 -18.62 39.03 -17.72
N GLU A 271 -17.48 39.50 -18.24
CA GLU A 271 -17.30 40.82 -18.89
C GLU A 271 -18.23 40.99 -20.10
#